data_AF-A0A094HRF0-F1
#
_entry.id   AF-A0A094HRF0-F1
#
_cell.length_a   1.000
_cell.length_b   1.000
_cell.length_c   1.000
_cell.angle_alpha   90.00
_cell.angle_beta   90.00
_cell.angle_gamma   90.00
#
_symmetry.space_group_name_H-M   'P 1'
#
loop_
_entity.id
_entity.type
_entity.pdbx_description
1 polymer ?
#
loop_
_entity_poly.entity_id
_entity_poly.type
_entity_poly.pdbx_seq_one_letter_code
_entity_poly.pdbx_strand_id
1 'polypeptide(L)'
;MAAPAFPTPKVIGTKQPNVSYIDRFAVRVIAFNAVGKMAIVYAKRDNYYKLPGGGIDPNEQHEMAAMREMQETGGLIKIRKNLGCVATTEEYRNGLHQMSFCYVADVVDDSGSPNLTEDEVSDGLGHLWMSVDEAKSKMAQAEPRSELGLYIKERDIYLLEEATRRVEEGEV
;
A
#
# COMPACT_ATOMS: atom_id res chain seq x y z
N MET A 1 7.44 -16.12 22.67
CA MET A 1 6.37 -15.23 22.15
C MET A 1 5.91 -15.80 20.83
N ALA A 2 4.61 -15.99 20.61
CA ALA A 2 4.11 -16.40 19.31
C ALA A 2 4.38 -15.27 18.29
N ALA A 3 4.84 -15.61 17.10
CA ALA A 3 4.93 -14.65 16.01
C ALA A 3 3.53 -14.04 15.77
N PRO A 4 3.42 -12.74 15.46
CA PRO A 4 2.13 -12.17 15.09
C PRO A 4 1.56 -12.96 13.90
N ALA A 5 0.37 -13.50 14.08
CA ALA A 5 -0.31 -14.22 13.01
C ALA A 5 -0.78 -13.21 11.96
N PHE A 6 -0.12 -13.20 10.80
CA PHE A 6 -0.56 -12.40 9.67
C PHE A 6 -1.85 -13.00 9.07
N PRO A 7 -2.74 -12.17 8.50
CA PRO A 7 -3.86 -12.66 7.70
C PRO A 7 -3.38 -13.58 6.57
N THR A 8 -4.24 -14.52 6.17
CA THR A 8 -4.00 -15.33 4.96
C THR A 8 -3.93 -14.42 3.74
N PRO A 9 -2.87 -14.50 2.92
CA PRO A 9 -2.72 -13.62 1.78
C PRO A 9 -3.71 -13.93 0.67
N LYS A 10 -4.24 -12.89 0.02
CA LYS A 10 -4.81 -13.03 -1.32
C LYS A 10 -3.67 -13.24 -2.33
N VAL A 11 -3.74 -14.35 -3.05
CA VAL A 11 -2.79 -14.65 -4.13
C VAL A 11 -3.17 -13.88 -5.39
N ILE A 12 -2.21 -13.21 -6.02
CA ILE A 12 -2.38 -12.45 -7.27
C ILE A 12 -1.35 -12.92 -8.29
N GLY A 13 -1.81 -13.21 -9.51
CA GLY A 13 -1.01 -13.87 -10.53
C GLY A 13 -0.86 -15.37 -10.28
N THR A 14 0.01 -16.01 -11.08
CA THR A 14 0.20 -17.46 -11.06
C THR A 14 1.68 -17.78 -10.92
N LYS A 15 2.02 -18.57 -9.89
CA LYS A 15 3.37 -19.11 -9.71
C LYS A 15 3.69 -20.09 -10.84
N GLN A 16 4.76 -19.82 -11.57
CA GLN A 16 5.22 -20.70 -12.65
C GLN A 16 6.34 -21.61 -12.14
N PRO A 17 6.26 -22.94 -12.35
CA PRO A 17 7.21 -23.89 -11.78
C PRO A 17 8.65 -23.74 -12.31
N ASN A 18 8.81 -23.17 -13.51
CA ASN A 18 10.11 -23.03 -14.18
C ASN A 18 10.68 -21.61 -14.12
N VAL A 19 10.10 -20.74 -13.29
CA VAL A 19 10.58 -19.37 -13.10
C VAL A 19 11.25 -19.28 -11.73
N SER A 20 12.49 -18.77 -11.72
CA SER A 20 13.13 -18.36 -10.47
C SER A 20 12.61 -16.98 -10.09
N TYR A 21 12.15 -16.85 -8.85
CA TYR A 21 11.60 -15.60 -8.34
C TYR A 21 12.55 -14.95 -7.35
N ILE A 22 12.67 -13.63 -7.43
CA ILE A 22 13.32 -12.81 -6.40
C ILE A 22 12.27 -12.45 -5.36
N ASP A 23 12.56 -12.73 -4.09
CA ASP A 23 11.66 -12.39 -2.99
C ASP A 23 11.73 -10.90 -2.65
N ARG A 24 10.56 -10.30 -2.44
CA ARG A 24 10.42 -8.93 -1.96
C ARG A 24 9.32 -8.85 -0.91
N PHE A 25 9.63 -8.22 0.22
CA PHE A 25 8.65 -7.89 1.24
C PHE A 25 8.33 -6.41 1.17
N ALA A 26 7.07 -6.05 1.37
CA ALA A 26 6.60 -4.68 1.21
C ALA A 26 5.52 -4.32 2.22
N VAL A 27 5.49 -3.07 2.66
CA VAL A 27 4.38 -2.52 3.46
C VAL A 27 3.45 -1.69 2.59
N ARG A 28 2.17 -1.66 2.96
CA ARG A 28 1.17 -0.74 2.43
C ARG A 28 0.49 -0.05 3.59
N VAL A 29 0.21 1.23 3.43
CA VAL A 29 -0.35 2.05 4.50
C VAL A 29 -1.64 2.70 4.03
N ILE A 30 -2.68 2.56 4.83
CA ILE A 30 -3.90 3.36 4.74
C ILE A 30 -3.80 4.39 5.86
N ALA A 31 -3.37 5.59 5.49
CA ALA A 31 -3.11 6.68 6.43
C ALA A 31 -4.26 7.69 6.39
N PHE A 32 -4.98 7.85 7.49
CA PHE A 32 -6.08 8.81 7.62
C PHE A 32 -5.61 10.12 8.24
N ASN A 33 -5.96 11.25 7.64
CA ASN A 33 -5.75 12.57 8.23
C ASN A 33 -6.89 12.97 9.17
N ALA A 34 -6.74 14.12 9.84
CA ALA A 34 -7.69 14.61 10.84
C ALA A 34 -9.12 14.84 10.33
N VAL A 35 -9.30 14.99 9.00
CA VAL A 35 -10.63 15.16 8.36
C VAL A 35 -11.17 13.85 7.78
N GLY A 36 -10.53 12.71 8.06
CA GLY A 36 -10.96 11.38 7.61
C GLY A 36 -10.64 11.06 6.15
N LYS A 37 -9.79 11.85 5.48
CA LYS A 37 -9.30 11.53 4.14
C LYS A 37 -8.06 10.65 4.22
N MET A 38 -7.92 9.75 3.26
CA MET A 38 -6.78 8.86 3.15
C MET A 38 -5.77 9.35 2.10
N ALA A 39 -4.49 9.07 2.36
CA ALA A 39 -3.41 9.30 1.41
C ALA A 39 -3.45 8.28 0.28
N ILE A 40 -3.36 8.76 -0.96
CA ILE A 40 -3.31 7.97 -2.18
C ILE A 40 -2.20 8.50 -3.09
N VAL A 41 -1.51 7.59 -3.76
CA VAL A 41 -0.52 7.94 -4.78
C VAL A 41 -1.13 7.68 -6.16
N TYR A 42 -1.08 8.67 -7.05
CA TYR A 42 -1.55 8.55 -8.43
C TYR A 42 -0.37 8.43 -9.39
N ALA A 43 -0.23 7.28 -10.05
CA ALA A 43 0.73 7.08 -11.13
C ALA A 43 0.15 7.58 -12.46
N LYS A 44 0.41 8.86 -12.77
CA LYS A 44 -0.21 9.56 -13.90
C LYS A 44 0.17 8.97 -15.25
N ARG A 45 1.43 8.56 -15.44
CA ARG A 45 1.89 7.99 -16.72
C ARG A 45 1.12 6.73 -17.08
N ASP A 46 1.00 5.84 -16.10
CA ASP A 46 0.40 4.52 -16.28
C ASP A 46 -1.09 4.48 -15.90
N ASN A 47 -1.65 5.60 -15.46
CA ASN A 47 -3.07 5.79 -15.14
C ASN A 47 -3.62 4.79 -14.12
N TYR A 48 -2.99 4.69 -12.96
CA TYR A 48 -3.51 3.92 -11.82
C TYR A 48 -3.26 4.62 -10.49
N TYR A 49 -4.03 4.24 -9.48
CA TYR A 49 -3.88 4.72 -8.10
C TYR A 49 -3.33 3.57 -7.25
N LYS A 50 -2.48 3.90 -6.29
CA LYS A 50 -1.87 2.95 -5.37
C LYS A 50 -1.90 3.48 -3.94
N LEU A 51 -1.88 2.57 -2.98
CA LEU A 51 -1.66 2.89 -1.58
C LEU A 51 -0.20 3.34 -1.38
N PRO A 52 0.08 4.30 -0.48
CA PRO A 52 1.43 4.56 -0.02
C PRO A 52 2.11 3.30 0.52
N GLY A 53 3.42 3.18 0.31
CA GLY A 53 4.19 2.04 0.75
C GLY A 53 5.17 1.51 -0.29
N GLY A 54 6.07 0.65 0.17
CA GLY A 54 7.18 0.17 -0.62
C GLY A 54 7.91 -0.97 0.07
N GLY A 55 9.19 -1.16 -0.26
CA GLY A 55 9.97 -2.32 0.17
C GLY A 55 10.29 -2.28 1.67
N ILE A 56 10.47 -3.46 2.28
CA ILE A 56 11.03 -3.60 3.61
C ILE A 56 12.50 -3.99 3.45
N ASP A 57 13.40 -3.18 4.00
CA ASP A 57 14.84 -3.45 3.95
C ASP A 57 15.25 -4.60 4.88
N PRO A 58 16.42 -5.24 4.64
CA PRO A 58 16.92 -6.27 5.53
C PRO A 58 17.04 -5.77 6.98
N ASN A 59 16.39 -6.49 7.91
CA ASN A 59 16.27 -6.15 9.34
C ASN A 59 15.42 -4.91 9.67
N GLU A 60 14.74 -4.32 8.68
CA GLU A 60 13.80 -3.23 8.89
C GLU A 60 12.48 -3.78 9.49
N GLN A 61 11.99 -3.11 10.52
CA GLN A 61 10.69 -3.44 11.10
C GLN A 61 9.57 -2.88 10.21
N HIS A 62 8.44 -3.57 10.11
CA HIS A 62 7.32 -3.14 9.27
C HIS A 62 6.83 -1.72 9.62
N GLU A 63 6.81 -1.38 10.92
CA GLU A 63 6.44 -0.03 11.38
C GLU A 63 7.42 1.04 10.88
N MET A 64 8.72 0.74 10.90
CA MET A 64 9.75 1.66 10.40
C MET A 64 9.65 1.85 8.89
N ALA A 65 9.47 0.76 8.13
CA ALA A 65 9.24 0.81 6.70
C ALA A 65 8.00 1.67 6.37
N ALA A 66 6.88 1.46 7.07
CA ALA A 66 5.65 2.20 6.84
C ALA A 66 5.82 3.71 7.13
N MET A 67 6.53 4.06 8.21
CA MET A 67 6.83 5.44 8.54
C MET A 67 7.72 6.11 7.49
N ARG A 68 8.77 5.42 7.02
CA ARG A 68 9.67 5.91 5.95
C ARG A 68 8.91 6.17 4.66
N GLU A 69 8.14 5.20 4.20
CA GLU A 69 7.36 5.31 2.97
C GLU A 69 6.32 6.43 3.03
N MET A 70 5.73 6.67 4.20
CA MET A 70 4.83 7.81 4.38
C MET A 70 5.60 9.15 4.38
N GLN A 71 6.80 9.20 4.96
CA GLN A 71 7.64 10.41 4.94
C GLN A 71 7.99 10.83 3.51
N GLU A 72 8.19 9.88 2.59
CA GLU A 72 8.39 10.15 1.16
C GLU A 72 7.20 10.89 0.54
N THR A 73 5.98 10.65 1.06
CA THR A 73 4.76 11.37 0.69
C THR A 73 4.60 12.75 1.36
N GLY A 74 5.52 13.13 2.24
CA GLY A 74 5.45 14.35 3.05
C GLY A 74 4.65 14.19 4.35
N GLY A 75 4.23 12.97 4.70
CA GLY A 75 3.42 12.69 5.87
C GLY A 75 4.17 11.95 6.98
N LEU A 76 3.92 12.33 8.23
CA LEU A 76 4.25 11.55 9.41
C LEU A 76 3.01 10.80 9.88
N ILE A 77 3.18 9.55 10.28
CA ILE A 77 2.08 8.68 10.72
C ILE A 77 2.36 8.01 12.05
N LYS A 78 1.28 7.57 12.68
CA LYS A 78 1.26 6.65 13.81
C LYS A 78 0.39 5.44 13.47
N ILE A 79 0.97 4.25 13.45
CA ILE A 79 0.24 3.00 13.17
C ILE A 79 -0.76 2.70 14.29
N ARG A 80 -1.97 2.29 13.91
CA ARG A 80 -3.01 1.79 14.81
C ARG A 80 -2.67 0.37 15.27
N LYS A 81 -1.81 0.25 16.29
CA LYS A 81 -1.24 -1.03 16.76
C LYS A 81 -2.29 -2.07 17.19
N ASN A 82 -3.46 -1.62 17.65
CA ASN A 82 -4.57 -2.48 18.03
C ASN A 82 -5.15 -3.29 16.86
N LEU A 83 -5.03 -2.81 15.62
CA LEU A 83 -5.51 -3.51 14.44
C LEU A 83 -4.49 -4.51 13.87
N GLY A 84 -3.21 -4.35 14.22
CA GLY A 84 -2.13 -5.16 13.64
C GLY A 84 -2.04 -5.02 12.12
N CYS A 85 -1.58 -6.09 11.45
CA CYS A 85 -1.65 -6.20 10.00
C CYS A 85 -3.07 -6.59 9.58
N VAL A 86 -3.75 -5.72 8.84
CA VAL A 86 -5.18 -5.90 8.52
C VAL A 86 -5.40 -6.80 7.31
N ALA A 87 -4.47 -6.80 6.36
CA ALA A 87 -4.58 -7.58 5.12
C ALA A 87 -3.19 -7.92 4.56
N THR A 88 -3.09 -9.00 3.79
CA THR A 88 -1.86 -9.41 3.11
C THR A 88 -2.14 -9.86 1.68
N THR A 89 -1.15 -9.71 0.80
CA THR A 89 -1.18 -10.25 -0.57
C THR A 89 0.12 -10.97 -0.89
N GLU A 90 0.03 -11.97 -1.76
CA GLU A 90 1.15 -12.73 -2.31
C GLU A 90 1.09 -12.65 -3.83
N GLU A 91 2.02 -11.91 -4.43
CA GLU A 91 2.04 -11.66 -5.88
C GLU A 91 3.14 -12.50 -6.56
N TYR A 92 2.81 -13.12 -7.70
CA TYR A 92 3.77 -13.75 -8.61
C TYR A 92 3.73 -13.10 -9.99
N ARG A 93 4.74 -12.29 -10.32
CA ARG A 93 4.79 -11.55 -11.60
C ARG A 93 6.22 -11.26 -12.04
N ASN A 94 6.51 -11.41 -13.34
CA ASN A 94 7.78 -10.96 -13.97
C ASN A 94 9.06 -11.32 -13.19
N GLY A 95 9.16 -12.56 -12.69
CA GLY A 95 10.31 -13.03 -11.91
C GLY A 95 10.41 -12.47 -10.48
N LEU A 96 9.38 -11.78 -10.00
CA LEU A 96 9.26 -11.28 -8.63
C LEU A 96 8.17 -12.04 -7.87
N HIS A 97 8.52 -12.49 -6.67
CA HIS A 97 7.58 -12.98 -5.67
C HIS A 97 7.48 -11.93 -4.57
N GLN A 98 6.32 -11.29 -4.43
CA GLN A 98 6.14 -10.17 -3.50
C GLN A 98 5.09 -10.48 -2.44
N MET A 99 5.49 -10.37 -1.17
CA MET A 99 4.57 -10.33 -0.03
C MET A 99 4.30 -8.87 0.36
N SER A 100 3.03 -8.46 0.40
CA SER A 100 2.66 -7.11 0.85
C SER A 100 1.81 -7.18 2.12
N PHE A 101 2.16 -6.36 3.12
CA PHE A 101 1.50 -6.28 4.43
C PHE A 101 0.84 -4.91 4.60
N CYS A 102 -0.47 -4.90 4.83
CA CYS A 102 -1.23 -3.67 4.93
C CYS A 102 -1.49 -3.27 6.39
N TYR A 103 -1.27 -2.00 6.69
CA TYR A 103 -1.46 -1.40 8.01
C TYR A 103 -2.34 -0.15 7.90
N VAL A 104 -3.04 0.13 9.00
CA VAL A 104 -3.83 1.35 9.15
C VAL A 104 -3.09 2.30 10.08
N ALA A 105 -3.05 3.58 9.72
CA ALA A 105 -2.35 4.60 10.48
C ALA A 105 -3.11 5.91 10.50
N ASP A 106 -2.81 6.73 11.50
CA ASP A 106 -3.27 8.12 11.60
C ASP A 106 -2.11 9.06 11.25
N VAL A 107 -2.39 10.05 10.42
CA VAL A 107 -1.43 11.08 10.04
C VAL A 107 -1.31 12.05 11.21
N VAL A 108 -0.10 12.19 11.72
CA VAL A 108 0.21 13.10 12.83
C VAL A 108 0.67 14.46 12.33
N ASP A 109 1.21 14.52 11.11
CA ASP A 109 1.66 15.74 10.44
C ASP A 109 1.68 15.50 8.93
N ASP A 110 1.12 16.41 8.14
CA ASP A 110 1.14 16.42 6.66
C ASP A 110 1.72 17.72 6.09
N SER A 111 2.40 18.52 6.92
CA SER A 111 3.06 19.78 6.51
C SER A 111 4.37 19.56 5.76
N GLY A 112 4.84 18.31 5.69
CA GLY A 112 6.04 17.94 4.94
C GLY A 112 5.84 18.11 3.43
N SER A 113 6.94 18.38 2.73
CA SER A 113 6.95 18.35 1.27
C SER A 113 7.26 16.93 0.78
N PRO A 114 6.53 16.40 -0.22
CA PRO A 114 6.85 15.10 -0.80
C PRO A 114 8.30 15.08 -1.29
N ASN A 115 9.05 14.04 -0.91
CA ASN A 115 10.40 13.81 -1.39
C ASN A 115 10.37 12.70 -2.43
N LEU A 116 9.92 13.05 -3.64
CA LEU A 116 9.80 12.13 -4.76
C LEU A 116 11.17 11.80 -5.34
N THR A 117 11.42 10.53 -5.64
CA THR A 117 12.59 10.11 -6.43
C THR A 117 12.46 10.52 -7.90
N GLU A 118 13.55 10.49 -8.67
CA GLU A 118 13.53 10.85 -10.11
C GLU A 118 12.57 9.97 -10.93
N ASP A 119 12.53 8.67 -10.63
CA ASP A 119 11.60 7.72 -11.25
C ASP A 119 10.14 8.09 -10.94
N GLU A 120 9.87 8.57 -9.74
CA GLU A 120 8.52 8.96 -9.31
C GLU A 120 8.05 10.29 -9.91
N VAL A 121 8.97 11.24 -10.06
CA VAL A 121 8.72 12.46 -10.84
C VAL A 121 8.47 12.11 -12.31
N SER A 122 9.25 11.17 -12.88
CA SER A 122 9.12 10.67 -14.25
C SER A 122 7.78 9.92 -14.48
N ASP A 123 7.31 9.19 -13.48
CA ASP A 123 6.00 8.50 -13.47
C ASP A 123 4.82 9.47 -13.26
N GLY A 124 5.13 10.73 -12.94
CA GLY A 124 4.17 11.79 -12.66
C GLY A 124 3.39 11.53 -11.36
N LEU A 125 4.05 10.96 -10.35
CA LEU A 125 3.42 10.62 -9.08
C LEU A 125 2.84 11.87 -8.41
N GLY A 126 1.53 11.82 -8.14
CA GLY A 126 0.82 12.83 -7.36
C GLY A 126 0.32 12.25 -6.05
N HIS A 127 0.57 12.95 -4.94
CA HIS A 127 0.00 12.64 -3.63
C HIS A 127 -1.37 13.32 -3.49
N LEU A 128 -2.40 12.53 -3.18
CA LEU A 128 -3.78 12.97 -3.12
C LEU A 128 -4.41 12.59 -1.79
N TRP A 129 -5.20 13.50 -1.24
CA TRP A 129 -6.09 13.23 -0.10
C TRP A 129 -7.51 13.05 -0.61
N MET A 130 -8.10 11.87 -0.41
CA MET A 130 -9.45 11.56 -0.85
C MET A 130 -10.21 10.73 0.20
N SER A 131 -11.54 10.72 0.13
CA SER A 131 -12.33 9.82 0.98
C SER A 131 -12.12 8.36 0.56
N VAL A 132 -12.46 7.42 1.44
CA VAL A 132 -12.40 5.98 1.13
C VAL A 132 -13.24 5.64 -0.10
N ASP A 133 -14.45 6.18 -0.20
CA ASP A 133 -15.35 5.92 -1.33
C ASP A 133 -14.80 6.49 -2.65
N GLU A 134 -14.22 7.69 -2.60
CA GLU A 134 -13.58 8.29 -3.77
C GLU A 134 -12.38 7.44 -4.21
N ALA A 135 -11.54 6.98 -3.27
CA ALA A 135 -10.41 6.11 -3.56
C ALA A 135 -10.83 4.80 -4.21
N LYS A 136 -11.81 4.08 -3.62
CA LYS A 136 -12.35 2.85 -4.18
C LYS A 136 -12.89 3.07 -5.59
N SER A 137 -13.66 4.13 -5.78
CA SER A 137 -14.23 4.47 -7.08
C SER A 137 -13.15 4.76 -8.14
N LYS A 138 -12.19 5.63 -7.82
CA LYS A 138 -11.09 5.98 -8.73
C LYS A 138 -10.16 4.82 -9.03
N MET A 139 -9.81 4.01 -8.03
CA MET A 139 -9.01 2.80 -8.22
C MET A 139 -9.72 1.81 -9.15
N ALA A 140 -11.02 1.57 -8.94
CA ALA A 140 -11.82 0.66 -9.75
C ALA A 140 -11.97 1.14 -11.20
N GLN A 141 -12.17 2.45 -11.41
CA GLN A 141 -12.35 3.05 -12.73
C GLN A 141 -11.04 3.28 -13.50
N ALA A 142 -9.90 3.35 -12.80
CA ALA A 142 -8.61 3.53 -13.44
C ALA A 142 -8.35 2.41 -14.46
N GLU A 143 -7.79 2.77 -15.61
CA GLU A 143 -7.41 1.83 -16.66
C GLU A 143 -5.88 1.86 -16.78
N PRO A 144 -5.17 0.94 -16.07
CA PRO A 144 -3.74 0.93 -16.09
C PRO A 144 -3.20 0.63 -17.49
N ARG A 145 -2.16 1.36 -17.89
CA ARG A 145 -1.53 1.23 -19.22
C ARG A 145 -0.37 0.24 -19.24
N SER A 146 -0.02 -0.32 -18.09
CA SER A 146 1.06 -1.28 -17.91
C SER A 146 0.55 -2.53 -17.20
N GLU A 147 1.17 -3.68 -17.49
CA GLU A 147 0.88 -4.93 -16.79
C GLU A 147 1.10 -4.76 -15.28
N LEU A 148 2.19 -4.11 -14.88
CA LEU A 148 2.46 -3.78 -13.48
C LEU A 148 1.29 -3.01 -12.84
N GLY A 149 0.74 -2.03 -13.54
CA GLY A 149 -0.40 -1.27 -13.07
C GLY A 149 -1.65 -2.12 -12.84
N LEU A 150 -1.87 -3.19 -13.62
CA LEU A 150 -2.97 -4.14 -13.40
C LEU A 150 -2.80 -4.91 -12.08
N TYR A 151 -1.59 -5.44 -11.82
CA TYR A 151 -1.26 -6.11 -10.56
C TYR A 151 -1.43 -5.17 -9.35
N ILE A 152 -0.92 -3.94 -9.47
CA ILE A 152 -1.02 -2.92 -8.41
C ILE A 152 -2.49 -2.57 -8.15
N LYS A 153 -3.28 -2.34 -9.20
CA LYS A 153 -4.71 -2.03 -9.07
C LYS A 153 -5.44 -3.14 -8.32
N GLU A 154 -5.25 -4.40 -8.73
CA GLU A 154 -5.90 -5.53 -8.06
C GLU A 154 -5.50 -5.65 -6.59
N ARG A 155 -4.19 -5.54 -6.31
CA ARG A 155 -3.64 -5.60 -4.96
C ARG A 155 -4.23 -4.53 -4.06
N ASP A 156 -4.13 -3.27 -4.48
CA ASP A 156 -4.44 -2.14 -3.61
C ASP A 156 -5.94 -1.96 -3.40
N ILE A 157 -6.79 -2.34 -4.38
CA ILE A 157 -8.23 -2.43 -4.18
C ILE A 157 -8.56 -3.45 -3.08
N TYR A 158 -8.01 -4.67 -3.17
CA TYR A 158 -8.25 -5.71 -2.17
C TYR A 158 -7.79 -5.27 -0.76
N LEU A 159 -6.59 -4.70 -0.67
CA LEU A 159 -6.04 -4.25 0.61
C LEU A 159 -6.89 -3.11 1.21
N LEU A 160 -7.36 -2.17 0.39
CA LEU A 160 -8.24 -1.09 0.83
C LEU A 160 -9.59 -1.60 1.32
N GLU A 161 -10.21 -2.54 0.62
CA GLU A 161 -11.48 -3.14 1.02
C GLU A 161 -11.37 -3.86 2.36
N GLU A 162 -10.38 -4.73 2.53
CA GLU A 162 -10.19 -5.49 3.77
C GLU A 162 -9.84 -4.59 4.95
N ALA A 163 -8.98 -3.59 4.73
CA ALA A 163 -8.65 -2.64 5.78
C ALA A 163 -9.85 -1.79 6.22
N THR A 164 -10.68 -1.34 5.28
CA THR A 164 -11.91 -0.59 5.61
C THR A 164 -12.83 -1.45 6.48
N ARG A 165 -13.03 -2.72 6.09
CA ARG A 165 -13.84 -3.69 6.84
C ARG A 165 -13.32 -3.89 8.26
N ARG A 166 -12.00 -4.02 8.43
CA ARG A 166 -11.36 -4.20 9.75
C ARG A 166 -11.46 -2.96 10.65
N VAL A 167 -11.42 -1.76 10.06
CA VAL A 167 -11.62 -0.52 10.82
C VAL A 167 -13.05 -0.45 11.34
N GLU A 168 -14.04 -0.75 10.50
CA GLU A 168 -15.45 -0.79 10.88
C GLU A 168 -15.73 -1.84 11.97
N GLU A 169 -15.09 -3.01 11.91
CA GLU A 169 -15.23 -4.08 12.92
C GLU A 169 -14.52 -3.78 14.24
N GLY A 170 -13.43 -3.01 14.20
CA GLY A 170 -12.62 -2.66 15.37
C GLY A 170 -13.11 -1.42 16.13
N GLU A 171 -14.06 -0.67 15.58
CA GLU A 171 -14.74 0.46 16.23
C GLU A 171 -16.00 0.03 17.02
N VAL A 172 -16.37 -1.26 16.96
CA VAL A 172 -17.53 -1.87 17.67
C VAL A 172 -17.14 -2.45 19.03
#